data_AF-A0A7Y2GWM5-F1
#
_entry.id   AF-A0A7Y2GWM5-F1
#
_cell.length_a   1.000
_cell.length_b   1.000
_cell.length_c   1.000
_cell.angle_alpha   90.00
_cell.angle_beta   90.00
_cell.angle_gamma   90.00
#
_symmetry.space_group_name_H-M   'P 1'
#
loop_
_entity.id
_entity.type
_entity.pdbx_description
1 polymer ?
#
loop_
_entity_poly.entity_id
_entity_poly.type
_entity_poly.pdbx_seq_one_letter_code
_entity_poly.pdbx_strand_id
1 'polypeptide(L)'
;LLDRMADMQAEGLGEVEIHLHHGVEKPDSAENLRRQLLDFRDILAEDHRCLSRFDGEGIPRYAFVHGNLALANSCGGRYCGVDEEMQILAETGCYADMTLPSAPDQSQVAVINKIYECGHPLHTPIPHRSGESVRVNGNSPQLPLIFTGPLIFNWTRRIKGIPVPRIDDGALVANQPKGIERFNRWRSANVTVKGRSDWVFIKLYCHGFFDFDQSACIGEDAERFFGNVIENGEKSGDYSVHFASAREATNMVFAAIEGKKGNPNAYRDYRLKTIMNVEKKELSDKINKRKVLV
;
A
#
# COMPACT_ATOMS: atom_id res chain seq x y z
N LEU A 1 6.87 20.45 5.99
CA LEU A 1 5.79 19.46 5.71
C LEU A 1 6.13 18.13 6.35
N LEU A 2 7.32 17.56 6.06
CA LEU A 2 7.76 16.27 6.60
C LEU A 2 7.75 16.21 8.13
N ASP A 3 8.17 17.27 8.83
CA ASP A 3 8.07 17.31 10.31
C ASP A 3 6.64 17.11 10.81
N ARG A 4 5.66 17.76 10.18
CA ARG A 4 4.24 17.60 10.55
C ARG A 4 3.77 16.17 10.31
N MET A 5 4.21 15.55 9.21
CA MET A 5 3.86 14.15 8.91
C MET A 5 4.51 13.20 9.91
N ALA A 6 5.75 13.47 10.32
CA ALA A 6 6.45 12.71 11.35
C ALA A 6 5.76 12.84 12.71
N ASP A 7 5.31 14.04 13.09
CA ASP A 7 4.55 14.28 14.32
C ASP A 7 3.22 13.51 14.30
N MET A 8 2.46 13.57 13.21
CA MET A 8 1.21 12.80 13.06
C MET A 8 1.45 11.29 13.13
N GLN A 9 2.53 10.79 12.52
CA GLN A 9 2.90 9.39 12.62
C GLN A 9 3.32 9.02 14.06
N ALA A 10 4.01 9.92 14.77
CA ALA A 10 4.37 9.72 16.17
C ALA A 10 3.17 9.64 17.11
N GLU A 11 2.07 10.30 16.74
CA GLU A 11 0.76 10.24 17.40
C GLU A 11 -0.06 8.99 16.99
N GLY A 12 0.42 8.21 16.01
CA GLY A 12 -0.25 7.00 15.53
C GLY A 12 -1.38 7.25 14.53
N LEU A 13 -1.40 8.41 13.87
CA LEU A 13 -2.46 8.81 12.91
C LEU A 13 -2.25 8.25 11.50
N GLY A 14 -1.12 7.60 11.23
CA GLY A 14 -0.78 7.03 9.93
C GLY A 14 0.72 6.82 9.79
N GLU A 15 1.17 6.40 8.60
CA GLU A 15 2.59 6.22 8.29
C GLU A 15 2.93 6.84 6.93
N VAL A 16 4.17 7.31 6.79
CA VAL A 16 4.69 7.93 5.56
C VAL A 16 5.42 6.90 4.72
N GLU A 17 5.17 6.94 3.41
CA GLU A 17 5.79 6.09 2.41
C GLU A 17 6.18 6.93 1.17
N ILE A 18 6.81 6.31 0.16
CA ILE A 18 7.34 7.04 -0.99
C ILE A 18 6.34 7.06 -2.15
N HIS A 19 5.90 8.25 -2.53
CA HIS A 19 5.18 8.53 -3.77
C HIS A 19 6.08 9.37 -4.67
N LEU A 20 6.40 8.90 -5.88
CA LEU A 20 7.30 9.60 -6.79
C LEU A 20 6.69 9.79 -8.17
N HIS A 21 6.72 11.03 -8.66
CA HIS A 21 6.51 11.35 -10.07
C HIS A 21 7.88 11.52 -10.73
N HIS A 22 8.13 10.77 -11.81
CA HIS A 22 9.33 10.89 -12.62
C HIS A 22 9.00 10.62 -14.09
N GLY A 23 9.93 10.92 -15.00
CA GLY A 23 9.73 10.69 -16.43
C GLY A 23 8.62 11.53 -17.10
N VAL A 24 8.17 12.63 -16.47
CA VAL A 24 6.98 13.40 -16.89
C VAL A 24 7.21 14.18 -18.18
N GLU A 25 8.27 15.00 -18.22
CA GLU A 25 8.59 15.84 -19.38
C GLU A 25 9.36 15.06 -20.47
N LYS A 26 10.23 14.15 -20.04
CA LYS A 26 11.04 13.26 -20.87
C LYS A 26 11.28 11.95 -20.11
N PRO A 27 11.59 10.84 -20.80
CA PRO A 27 11.97 9.58 -20.14
C PRO A 27 13.08 9.83 -19.11
N ASP A 28 12.93 9.26 -17.92
CA ASP A 28 13.94 9.32 -16.87
C ASP A 28 15.06 8.29 -17.11
N SER A 29 16.13 8.36 -16.32
CA SER A 29 17.22 7.39 -16.33
C SER A 29 17.26 6.58 -15.03
N ALA A 30 17.79 5.35 -15.13
CA ALA A 30 18.04 4.49 -13.97
C ALA A 30 18.90 5.17 -12.90
N GLU A 31 19.90 5.96 -13.31
CA GLU A 31 20.77 6.70 -12.40
C GLU A 31 19.99 7.77 -11.63
N ASN A 32 19.18 8.58 -12.32
CA ASN A 32 18.43 9.64 -11.67
C ASN A 32 17.32 9.08 -10.76
N LEU A 33 16.59 8.06 -11.21
CA LEU A 33 15.59 7.37 -10.39
C LEU A 33 16.22 6.84 -9.09
N ARG A 34 17.35 6.12 -9.20
CA ARG A 34 18.05 5.58 -8.03
C ARG A 34 18.46 6.69 -7.06
N ARG A 35 19.05 7.77 -7.59
CA ARG A 35 19.47 8.92 -6.78
C ARG A 35 18.29 9.53 -6.03
N GLN A 36 17.18 9.82 -6.71
CA GLN A 36 15.99 10.39 -6.09
C GLN A 36 15.40 9.48 -5.00
N LEU A 37 15.34 8.17 -5.24
CA LEU A 37 14.85 7.21 -4.26
C LEU A 37 15.75 7.14 -3.03
N LEU A 38 17.06 7.07 -3.20
CA LEU A 38 18.00 7.03 -2.08
C LEU A 38 17.96 8.32 -1.26
N ASP A 39 18.08 9.47 -1.93
CA ASP A 39 18.07 10.79 -1.30
C ASP A 39 16.80 10.97 -0.46
N PHE A 40 15.62 10.69 -1.05
CA PHE A 40 14.35 10.89 -0.35
C PHE A 40 14.08 9.84 0.74
N ARG A 41 14.45 8.57 0.50
CA ARG A 41 14.36 7.51 1.52
C ARG A 41 15.19 7.87 2.75
N ASP A 42 16.41 8.36 2.54
CA ASP A 42 17.34 8.64 3.64
C ASP A 42 16.90 9.88 4.42
N ILE A 43 16.35 10.91 3.76
CA ILE A 43 15.71 12.04 4.46
C ILE A 43 14.54 11.54 5.33
N LEU A 44 13.64 10.72 4.78
CA LEU A 44 12.49 10.20 5.55
C LEU A 44 12.92 9.32 6.73
N ALA A 45 13.97 8.52 6.56
CA ALA A 45 14.45 7.58 7.57
C ALA A 45 15.29 8.25 8.65
N GLU A 46 16.30 9.04 8.26
CA GLU A 46 17.34 9.51 9.18
C GLU A 46 16.96 10.86 9.82
N ASP A 47 16.36 11.77 9.05
CA ASP A 47 15.98 13.08 9.58
C ASP A 47 14.62 13.04 10.30
N HIS A 48 13.68 12.22 9.79
CA HIS A 48 12.30 12.20 10.27
C HIS A 48 11.85 10.88 10.91
N ARG A 49 12.63 9.79 10.82
CA ARG A 49 12.32 8.46 11.39
C ARG A 49 11.00 7.85 10.94
N CYS A 50 10.48 8.28 9.78
CA CYS A 50 9.16 7.86 9.30
C CYS A 50 9.14 6.45 8.72
N LEU A 51 10.28 5.92 8.27
CA LEU A 51 10.35 4.62 7.61
C LEU A 51 10.54 3.45 8.58
N SER A 52 10.63 2.25 8.02
CA SER A 52 10.81 1.01 8.77
C SER A 52 12.10 0.28 8.41
N ARG A 53 12.45 -0.75 9.19
CA ARG A 53 13.55 -1.67 8.92
C ARG A 53 13.07 -3.11 9.09
N PHE A 54 13.63 -4.04 8.33
CA PHE A 54 13.35 -5.45 8.55
C PHE A 54 13.95 -5.91 9.87
N ASP A 55 13.11 -6.44 10.74
CA ASP A 55 13.45 -6.91 12.09
C ASP A 55 14.17 -5.84 12.94
N GLY A 56 14.02 -4.56 12.57
CA GLY A 56 14.67 -3.41 13.21
C GLY A 56 16.07 -3.08 12.69
N GLU A 57 16.59 -3.81 11.70
CA GLU A 57 17.99 -3.70 11.25
C GLU A 57 18.14 -3.44 9.74
N GLY A 58 19.35 -3.04 9.33
CA GLY A 58 19.73 -2.87 7.93
C GLY A 58 19.21 -1.59 7.29
N ILE A 59 19.10 -1.58 5.95
CA ILE A 59 18.69 -0.39 5.19
C ILE A 59 17.22 0.01 5.47
N PRO A 60 16.86 1.29 5.33
CA PRO A 60 15.46 1.71 5.47
C PRO A 60 14.60 1.04 4.40
N ARG A 61 13.35 0.74 4.76
CA ARG A 61 12.36 0.04 3.96
C ARG A 61 11.12 0.88 3.80
N TYR A 62 10.61 0.93 2.57
CA TYR A 62 9.46 1.75 2.18
C TYR A 62 8.51 1.01 1.22
N ALA A 63 7.26 1.41 1.19
CA ALA A 63 6.32 1.12 0.11
C ALA A 63 6.38 2.22 -0.94
N PHE A 64 6.13 1.84 -2.19
CA PHE A 64 6.21 2.74 -3.33
C PHE A 64 4.85 2.95 -4.01
N VAL A 65 4.59 4.18 -4.42
CA VAL A 65 3.53 4.52 -5.38
C VAL A 65 4.16 5.26 -6.54
N HIS A 66 3.99 4.72 -7.74
CA HIS A 66 4.36 5.40 -8.96
C HIS A 66 3.32 6.49 -9.27
N GLY A 67 3.68 7.75 -9.08
CA GLY A 67 2.74 8.88 -9.15
C GLY A 67 2.08 9.08 -10.52
N ASN A 68 2.73 8.64 -11.59
CA ASN A 68 2.17 8.64 -12.94
C ASN A 68 1.62 7.28 -13.41
N LEU A 69 1.43 6.32 -12.49
CA LEU A 69 0.93 4.96 -12.75
C LEU A 69 1.81 4.06 -13.63
N ALA A 70 2.79 4.63 -14.35
CA ALA A 70 3.62 3.98 -15.37
C ALA A 70 4.74 3.07 -14.83
N LEU A 71 4.46 2.32 -13.75
CA LEU A 71 5.42 1.46 -13.06
C LEU A 71 6.17 0.55 -14.04
N ALA A 72 7.49 0.45 -13.87
CA ALA A 72 8.38 -0.37 -14.67
C ALA A 72 8.26 -0.09 -16.17
N ASN A 73 8.17 1.20 -16.51
CA ASN A 73 8.03 1.70 -17.87
C ASN A 73 6.79 1.15 -18.61
N SER A 74 5.66 0.94 -17.91
CA SER A 74 4.44 0.34 -18.49
C SER A 74 3.78 1.16 -19.59
N CYS A 75 4.21 2.41 -19.77
CA CYS A 75 3.69 3.34 -20.77
C CYS A 75 4.66 3.58 -21.95
N GLY A 76 5.66 2.71 -22.14
CA GLY A 76 6.54 2.72 -23.32
C GLY A 76 7.40 3.98 -23.44
N GLY A 77 8.04 4.39 -22.35
CA GLY A 77 8.91 5.57 -22.26
C GLY A 77 8.21 6.83 -21.72
N ARG A 78 6.88 6.87 -21.71
CA ARG A 78 6.14 8.00 -21.14
C ARG A 78 5.97 7.85 -19.63
N TYR A 79 6.17 8.94 -18.91
CA TYR A 79 5.91 9.03 -17.48
C TYR A 79 6.74 8.08 -16.59
N CYS A 80 7.82 7.50 -17.11
CA CYS A 80 8.79 6.67 -16.39
C CYS A 80 10.10 6.66 -17.19
N GLY A 81 10.27 5.76 -18.17
CA GLY A 81 11.48 5.66 -19.00
C GLY A 81 12.53 4.66 -18.52
N VAL A 82 12.32 3.99 -17.38
CA VAL A 82 13.30 3.09 -16.76
C VAL A 82 12.78 1.65 -16.77
N ASP A 83 13.35 0.81 -17.61
CA ASP A 83 12.93 -0.60 -17.77
C ASP A 83 13.23 -1.42 -16.50
N GLU A 84 14.36 -1.16 -15.85
CA GLU A 84 14.83 -1.80 -14.63
C GLU A 84 14.32 -1.14 -13.33
N GLU A 85 13.25 -0.33 -13.38
CA GLU A 85 12.72 0.38 -12.20
C GLU A 85 12.40 -0.57 -11.04
N MET A 86 11.84 -1.76 -11.30
CA MET A 86 11.53 -2.72 -10.24
C MET A 86 12.78 -3.28 -9.55
N GLN A 87 13.88 -3.44 -10.30
CA GLN A 87 15.15 -3.84 -9.72
C GLN A 87 15.69 -2.72 -8.83
N ILE A 88 15.65 -1.47 -9.31
CA ILE A 88 16.10 -0.32 -8.54
C ILE A 88 15.30 -0.22 -7.25
N LEU A 89 13.95 -0.30 -7.32
CA LEU A 89 13.07 -0.29 -6.16
C LEU A 89 13.47 -1.37 -5.14
N ALA A 90 13.70 -2.61 -5.58
CA ALA A 90 14.11 -3.69 -4.69
C ALA A 90 15.46 -3.40 -3.99
N GLU A 91 16.44 -2.92 -4.76
CA GLU A 91 17.79 -2.61 -4.27
C GLU A 91 17.83 -1.40 -3.32
N THR A 92 16.96 -0.41 -3.54
CA THR A 92 16.85 0.78 -2.67
C THR A 92 16.00 0.53 -1.43
N GLY A 93 15.36 -0.63 -1.30
CA GLY A 93 14.68 -1.04 -0.07
C GLY A 93 13.15 -1.09 -0.15
N CYS A 94 12.56 -0.99 -1.34
CA CYS A 94 11.12 -1.12 -1.53
C CYS A 94 10.65 -2.53 -1.12
N TYR A 95 9.67 -2.60 -0.22
CA TYR A 95 9.07 -3.87 0.21
C TYR A 95 7.73 -4.16 -0.48
N ALA A 96 7.01 -3.13 -0.92
CA ALA A 96 5.73 -3.27 -1.61
C ALA A 96 5.51 -2.14 -2.61
N ASP A 97 4.95 -2.49 -3.76
CA ASP A 97 4.36 -1.52 -4.69
C ASP A 97 2.85 -1.42 -4.46
N MET A 98 2.38 -0.18 -4.41
CA MET A 98 1.00 0.20 -4.16
C MET A 98 0.40 0.95 -5.36
N THR A 99 0.99 0.86 -6.55
CA THR A 99 0.59 1.65 -7.73
C THR A 99 -0.74 1.18 -8.32
N LEU A 100 -1.00 -0.13 -8.37
CA LEU A 100 -2.15 -0.71 -9.09
C LEU A 100 -3.40 -0.86 -8.20
N PRO A 101 -4.63 -0.69 -8.68
CA PRO A 101 -5.00 -0.61 -10.09
C PRO A 101 -4.78 0.79 -10.65
N SER A 102 -4.52 0.85 -11.95
CA SER A 102 -4.44 2.08 -12.74
C SER A 102 -5.48 2.13 -13.86
N ALA A 103 -6.36 1.13 -13.95
CA ALA A 103 -7.45 1.13 -14.93
C ALA A 103 -8.29 2.42 -14.85
N PRO A 104 -8.72 2.99 -15.98
CA PRO A 104 -8.61 2.46 -17.33
C PRO A 104 -7.34 2.89 -18.08
N ASP A 105 -6.33 3.43 -17.39
CA ASP A 105 -5.08 3.87 -18.01
C ASP A 105 -4.32 2.71 -18.66
N GLN A 106 -3.55 3.01 -19.71
CA GLN A 106 -2.74 2.02 -20.43
C GLN A 106 -1.72 1.29 -19.54
N SER A 107 -1.31 1.90 -18.43
CA SER A 107 -0.38 1.31 -17.46
C SER A 107 -0.94 0.09 -16.74
N GLN A 108 -2.26 -0.15 -16.80
CA GLN A 108 -2.90 -1.27 -16.12
C GLN A 108 -2.45 -2.60 -16.73
N VAL A 109 -1.94 -3.50 -15.89
CA VAL A 109 -1.59 -4.86 -16.27
C VAL A 109 -2.76 -5.85 -16.14
N ALA A 110 -2.59 -7.05 -16.70
CA ALA A 110 -3.60 -8.10 -16.68
C ALA A 110 -3.86 -8.68 -15.27
N VAL A 111 -2.90 -8.56 -14.35
CA VAL A 111 -3.05 -9.04 -12.98
C VAL A 111 -3.85 -8.05 -12.16
N ILE A 112 -4.96 -8.51 -11.60
CA ILE A 112 -5.88 -7.72 -10.77
C ILE A 112 -6.25 -8.49 -9.50
N ASN A 113 -6.59 -7.77 -8.43
CA ASN A 113 -7.13 -8.32 -7.18
C ASN A 113 -6.29 -9.44 -6.54
N LYS A 114 -4.97 -9.27 -6.58
CA LYS A 114 -3.96 -10.15 -5.99
C LYS A 114 -2.89 -9.36 -5.23
N ILE A 115 -2.30 -10.04 -4.25
CA ILE A 115 -0.98 -9.71 -3.69
C ILE A 115 -0.01 -10.76 -4.24
N TYR A 116 1.00 -10.34 -4.99
CA TYR A 116 1.81 -11.25 -5.79
C TYR A 116 3.25 -10.77 -5.99
N GLU A 117 4.12 -11.71 -6.37
CA GLU A 117 5.51 -11.47 -6.75
C GLU A 117 5.61 -11.27 -8.26
N CYS A 118 6.54 -10.45 -8.75
CA CYS A 118 6.76 -10.28 -10.19
C CYS A 118 7.05 -11.62 -10.89
N GLY A 119 6.38 -11.86 -12.02
CA GLY A 119 6.54 -13.08 -12.81
C GLY A 119 7.72 -13.07 -13.79
N HIS A 120 8.39 -11.92 -13.95
CA HIS A 120 9.52 -11.75 -14.87
C HIS A 120 10.71 -11.09 -14.16
N PRO A 121 11.93 -11.15 -14.74
CA PRO A 121 13.10 -10.54 -14.14
C PRO A 121 12.95 -9.04 -13.91
N LEU A 122 13.34 -8.56 -12.72
CA LEU A 122 13.12 -7.16 -12.32
C LEU A 122 13.87 -6.11 -13.15
N HIS A 123 14.87 -6.53 -13.93
CA HIS A 123 15.64 -5.68 -14.83
C HIS A 123 14.99 -5.51 -16.22
N THR A 124 13.79 -6.03 -16.40
CA THR A 124 13.02 -5.96 -17.66
C THR A 124 11.76 -5.11 -17.45
N PRO A 125 11.25 -4.44 -18.50
CA PRO A 125 10.07 -3.60 -18.35
C PRO A 125 8.83 -4.43 -18.03
N ILE A 126 7.93 -3.83 -17.25
CA ILE A 126 6.63 -4.39 -16.84
C ILE A 126 6.75 -5.82 -16.27
N PRO A 127 7.69 -6.11 -15.35
CA PRO A 127 7.91 -7.49 -14.92
C PRO A 127 6.77 -8.00 -14.03
N HIS A 128 5.94 -7.08 -13.52
CA HIS A 128 4.72 -7.33 -12.78
C HIS A 128 3.50 -7.62 -13.68
N ARG A 129 3.63 -7.65 -15.02
CA ARG A 129 2.51 -7.97 -15.93
C ARG A 129 1.89 -9.34 -15.72
N SER A 130 2.63 -10.24 -15.06
CA SER A 130 2.21 -11.55 -14.60
C SER A 130 2.87 -11.82 -13.25
N GLY A 131 2.43 -12.87 -12.55
CA GLY A 131 3.05 -13.30 -11.31
C GLY A 131 2.15 -14.18 -10.44
N GLU A 132 2.78 -14.87 -9.50
CA GLU A 132 2.11 -15.82 -8.61
C GLU A 132 1.65 -15.14 -7.32
N SER A 133 0.41 -15.44 -6.91
CA SER A 133 -0.09 -15.00 -5.62
C SER A 133 0.73 -15.61 -4.49
N VAL A 134 1.05 -14.77 -3.50
CA VAL A 134 1.61 -15.26 -2.24
C VAL A 134 0.63 -16.21 -1.55
N ARG A 135 1.17 -17.17 -0.79
CA ARG A 135 0.40 -18.24 -0.16
C ARG A 135 0.89 -18.54 1.24
N VAL A 136 -0.01 -19.07 2.06
CA VAL A 136 0.35 -19.60 3.40
C VAL A 136 1.39 -20.72 3.25
N ASN A 137 2.34 -20.75 4.17
CA ASN A 137 3.51 -21.64 4.16
C ASN A 137 4.27 -21.59 2.83
N GLY A 138 4.30 -20.43 2.19
CA GLY A 138 5.10 -20.17 0.99
C GLY A 138 6.56 -19.88 1.33
N ASN A 139 7.38 -19.76 0.29
CA ASN A 139 8.75 -19.24 0.43
C ASN A 139 8.74 -17.76 0.80
N SER A 140 9.88 -17.24 1.25
CA SER A 140 10.08 -15.79 1.36
C SER A 140 9.87 -15.16 -0.02
N PRO A 141 8.97 -14.17 -0.16
CA PRO A 141 8.64 -13.63 -1.46
C PRO A 141 9.75 -12.72 -2.00
N GLN A 142 9.89 -12.67 -3.32
CA GLN A 142 10.64 -11.65 -4.02
C GLN A 142 9.98 -10.28 -3.80
N LEU A 143 10.80 -9.31 -3.38
CA LEU A 143 10.35 -7.94 -3.15
C LEU A 143 10.71 -7.03 -4.34
N PRO A 144 9.92 -5.96 -4.55
CA PRO A 144 8.71 -5.60 -3.81
C PRO A 144 7.49 -6.47 -4.17
N LEU A 145 6.62 -6.73 -3.19
CA LEU A 145 5.32 -7.35 -3.43
C LEU A 145 4.38 -6.37 -4.12
N ILE A 146 3.61 -6.82 -5.12
CA ILE A 146 2.64 -5.97 -5.80
C ILE A 146 1.28 -6.12 -5.11
N PHE A 147 0.77 -5.02 -4.56
CA PHE A 147 -0.56 -4.95 -3.97
C PHE A 147 -1.51 -4.33 -4.99
N THR A 148 -2.48 -5.12 -5.44
CA THR A 148 -3.50 -4.66 -6.39
C THR A 148 -4.89 -4.64 -5.77
N GLY A 149 -5.78 -3.93 -6.45
CA GLY A 149 -7.20 -3.95 -6.21
C GLY A 149 -7.65 -3.09 -5.02
N PRO A 150 -8.97 -2.93 -4.84
CA PRO A 150 -10.00 -3.61 -5.60
C PRO A 150 -10.15 -3.01 -7.00
N LEU A 151 -10.22 -3.85 -8.02
CA LEU A 151 -10.62 -3.48 -9.37
C LEU A 151 -11.77 -4.38 -9.81
N ILE A 152 -12.97 -3.83 -9.83
CA ILE A 152 -14.22 -4.59 -9.93
C ILE A 152 -15.26 -3.86 -10.78
N PHE A 153 -16.23 -4.61 -11.29
CA PHE A 153 -17.36 -4.02 -11.99
C PHE A 153 -18.47 -3.61 -11.02
N ASN A 154 -18.88 -2.36 -11.14
CA ASN A 154 -20.09 -1.83 -10.58
C ASN A 154 -21.25 -1.95 -11.60
N TRP A 155 -22.15 -2.90 -11.34
CA TRP A 155 -23.32 -3.19 -12.15
C TRP A 155 -24.57 -2.44 -11.72
N THR A 156 -24.51 -1.36 -10.93
CA THR A 156 -25.73 -0.66 -10.48
C THR A 156 -26.32 0.27 -11.54
N ARG A 157 -25.53 0.75 -12.50
CA ARG A 157 -26.00 1.65 -13.55
C ARG A 157 -26.92 0.92 -14.53
N ARG A 158 -28.02 1.58 -14.89
CA ARG A 158 -28.98 1.11 -15.90
C ARG A 158 -29.16 2.18 -16.99
N ILE A 159 -29.13 1.79 -18.26
CA ILE A 159 -29.49 2.65 -19.40
C ILE A 159 -30.65 1.98 -20.12
N LYS A 160 -31.82 2.66 -20.18
CA LYS A 160 -33.07 2.08 -20.73
C LYS A 160 -33.41 0.69 -20.14
N GLY A 161 -33.16 0.50 -18.85
CA GLY A 161 -33.36 -0.76 -18.14
C GLY A 161 -32.24 -1.80 -18.27
N ILE A 162 -31.24 -1.59 -19.15
CA ILE A 162 -30.14 -2.53 -19.39
C ILE A 162 -28.97 -2.24 -18.44
N PRO A 163 -28.39 -3.26 -17.75
CA PRO A 163 -27.18 -3.10 -16.95
C PRO A 163 -25.98 -2.65 -17.80
N VAL A 164 -25.32 -1.58 -17.38
CA VAL A 164 -24.09 -1.09 -18.02
C VAL A 164 -23.00 -1.00 -16.94
N PRO A 165 -21.95 -1.83 -17.00
CA PRO A 165 -20.94 -1.86 -15.94
C PRO A 165 -20.12 -0.58 -15.95
N ARG A 166 -19.66 -0.18 -14.76
CA ARG A 166 -18.57 0.78 -14.57
C ARG A 166 -17.44 0.10 -13.84
N ILE A 167 -16.22 0.57 -14.05
CA ILE A 167 -15.08 0.15 -13.23
C ILE A 167 -15.15 0.91 -11.90
N ASP A 168 -14.84 0.19 -10.82
CA ASP A 168 -14.54 0.74 -9.49
C ASP A 168 -13.17 0.21 -9.10
N ASP A 169 -12.23 1.13 -8.91
CA ASP A 169 -10.80 0.94 -8.66
C ASP A 169 -10.41 1.25 -7.21
N GLY A 170 -11.40 1.52 -6.35
CA GLY A 170 -11.16 1.89 -4.95
C GLY A 170 -10.90 3.39 -4.72
N ALA A 171 -11.11 4.26 -5.71
CA ALA A 171 -10.97 5.71 -5.52
C ALA A 171 -11.98 6.27 -4.50
N LEU A 172 -11.48 7.00 -3.50
CA LEU A 172 -12.28 7.79 -2.55
C LEU A 172 -12.40 9.23 -3.05
N VAL A 173 -13.41 9.47 -3.90
CA VAL A 173 -13.67 10.75 -4.55
C VAL A 173 -15.14 11.14 -4.43
N ALA A 174 -15.45 12.42 -4.60
CA ALA A 174 -16.79 12.99 -4.37
C ALA A 174 -17.86 12.36 -5.25
N ASN A 175 -17.55 12.14 -6.53
CA ASN A 175 -18.50 11.64 -7.52
C ASN A 175 -18.78 10.12 -7.45
N GLN A 176 -18.16 9.40 -6.50
CA GLN A 176 -18.39 7.96 -6.31
C GLN A 176 -19.34 7.68 -5.14
N PRO A 177 -20.19 6.64 -5.23
CA PRO A 177 -21.06 6.22 -4.13
C PRO A 177 -20.26 5.85 -2.87
N LYS A 178 -20.87 6.07 -1.70
CA LYS A 178 -20.27 5.82 -0.37
C LYS A 178 -21.24 5.04 0.51
N GLY A 179 -21.66 3.89 0.01
CA GLY A 179 -22.64 3.02 0.68
C GLY A 179 -22.10 1.62 0.91
N ILE A 180 -22.72 0.89 1.84
CA ILE A 180 -22.28 -0.46 2.23
C ILE A 180 -22.18 -1.43 1.04
N GLU A 181 -23.03 -1.26 0.02
CA GLU A 181 -22.97 -2.03 -1.22
C GLU A 181 -21.64 -1.87 -1.98
N ARG A 182 -21.01 -0.68 -1.91
CA ARG A 182 -19.70 -0.45 -2.51
C ARG A 182 -18.61 -1.18 -1.73
N PHE A 183 -18.66 -1.11 -0.41
CA PHE A 183 -17.78 -1.89 0.46
C PHE A 183 -17.90 -3.41 0.22
N ASN A 184 -19.13 -3.93 0.13
CA ASN A 184 -19.38 -5.35 -0.16
C ASN A 184 -18.80 -5.78 -1.51
N ARG A 185 -18.88 -4.90 -2.52
CA ARG A 185 -18.23 -5.14 -3.81
C ARG A 185 -16.70 -5.18 -3.65
N TRP A 186 -16.09 -4.25 -2.93
CA TRP A 186 -14.65 -4.31 -2.67
C TRP A 186 -14.24 -5.58 -1.92
N ARG A 187 -15.00 -5.99 -0.89
CA ARG A 187 -14.80 -7.26 -0.17
C ARG A 187 -14.86 -8.47 -1.11
N SER A 188 -15.77 -8.44 -2.09
CA SER A 188 -15.91 -9.50 -3.10
C SER A 188 -14.74 -9.59 -4.08
N ALA A 189 -13.88 -8.57 -4.18
CA ALA A 189 -12.62 -8.66 -4.91
C ALA A 189 -11.70 -9.74 -4.34
N ASN A 190 -11.87 -10.09 -3.06
CA ASN A 190 -11.25 -11.22 -2.38
C ASN A 190 -9.71 -11.24 -2.51
N VAL A 191 -9.10 -10.06 -2.40
CA VAL A 191 -7.64 -9.91 -2.38
C VAL A 191 -7.15 -10.48 -1.06
N THR A 192 -6.47 -11.63 -1.13
CA THR A 192 -6.09 -12.45 0.04
C THR A 192 -4.71 -13.05 -0.18
N VAL A 193 -4.07 -13.51 0.90
CA VAL A 193 -2.98 -14.49 0.80
C VAL A 193 -3.61 -15.85 0.56
N LYS A 194 -3.19 -16.57 -0.48
CA LYS A 194 -3.80 -17.85 -0.86
C LYS A 194 -3.72 -18.85 0.31
N GLY A 195 -4.87 -19.36 0.75
CA GLY A 195 -4.99 -20.23 1.93
C GLY A 195 -5.27 -19.49 3.26
N ARG A 196 -5.43 -18.16 3.23
CA ARG A 196 -5.84 -17.28 4.34
C ARG A 196 -7.00 -16.39 3.88
N SER A 197 -8.13 -17.02 3.55
CA SER A 197 -9.32 -16.33 3.01
C SER A 197 -10.06 -15.48 4.03
N ASP A 198 -9.78 -15.68 5.31
CA ASP A 198 -10.34 -14.91 6.44
C ASP A 198 -9.70 -13.51 6.56
N TRP A 199 -8.58 -13.23 5.88
CA TRP A 199 -7.96 -11.90 5.84
C TRP A 199 -8.07 -11.30 4.45
N VAL A 200 -9.07 -10.43 4.26
CA VAL A 200 -9.32 -9.73 2.99
C VAL A 200 -8.70 -8.34 3.04
N PHE A 201 -7.85 -8.03 2.07
CA PHE A 201 -7.19 -6.74 1.93
C PHE A 201 -8.00 -5.87 0.96
N ILE A 202 -8.34 -4.65 1.38
CA ILE A 202 -9.01 -3.66 0.54
C ILE A 202 -8.12 -2.43 0.52
N LYS A 203 -7.35 -2.26 -0.57
CA LYS A 203 -6.50 -1.09 -0.75
C LYS A 203 -7.28 0.01 -1.46
N LEU A 204 -7.43 1.16 -0.82
CA LEU A 204 -8.12 2.32 -1.37
C LEU A 204 -7.11 3.44 -1.60
N TYR A 205 -7.49 4.43 -2.42
CA TYR A 205 -6.64 5.60 -2.66
C TYR A 205 -7.50 6.86 -2.81
N CYS A 206 -6.85 8.02 -2.65
CA CYS A 206 -7.48 9.32 -2.83
C CYS A 206 -6.47 10.38 -3.24
N HIS A 207 -6.98 11.50 -3.76
CA HIS A 207 -6.20 12.72 -3.95
C HIS A 207 -6.69 13.77 -2.95
N GLY A 208 -6.14 13.75 -1.73
CA GLY A 208 -6.58 14.60 -0.62
C GLY A 208 -6.35 16.10 -0.79
N PHE A 209 -5.69 16.53 -1.88
CA PHE A 209 -5.41 17.94 -2.15
C PHE A 209 -6.49 18.63 -2.98
N PHE A 210 -7.44 17.90 -3.58
CA PHE A 210 -8.56 18.52 -4.29
C PHE A 210 -9.67 18.88 -3.31
N ASP A 211 -9.97 20.18 -3.17
CA ASP A 211 -11.01 20.68 -2.25
C ASP A 211 -12.36 19.98 -2.42
N PHE A 212 -12.75 19.71 -3.67
CA PHE A 212 -14.02 19.03 -3.96
C PHE A 212 -14.04 17.56 -3.52
N ASP A 213 -12.88 16.91 -3.39
CA ASP A 213 -12.77 15.50 -2.94
C ASP A 213 -12.49 15.37 -1.43
N GLN A 214 -12.10 16.45 -0.73
CA GLN A 214 -11.67 16.39 0.67
C GLN A 214 -12.70 15.71 1.59
N SER A 215 -13.99 16.05 1.46
CA SER A 215 -15.04 15.40 2.26
C SER A 215 -15.07 13.88 2.06
N ALA A 216 -14.90 13.43 0.81
CA ALA A 216 -14.96 12.03 0.42
C ALA A 216 -13.76 11.19 0.88
N CYS A 217 -12.62 11.81 1.17
CA CYS A 217 -11.39 11.12 1.52
C CYS A 217 -10.98 11.30 2.99
N ILE A 218 -11.06 12.51 3.54
CA ILE A 218 -10.56 12.85 4.88
C ILE A 218 -11.55 13.67 5.72
N GLY A 219 -12.79 13.88 5.25
CA GLY A 219 -13.81 14.66 5.94
C GLY A 219 -15.06 13.87 6.32
N GLU A 220 -16.17 14.58 6.52
CA GLU A 220 -17.43 14.06 7.07
C GLU A 220 -18.02 12.89 6.27
N ASP A 221 -17.92 12.91 4.94
CA ASP A 221 -18.41 11.81 4.11
C ASP A 221 -17.61 10.52 4.31
N ALA A 222 -16.27 10.63 4.45
CA ALA A 222 -15.39 9.51 4.74
C ALA A 222 -15.67 8.96 6.15
N GLU A 223 -15.74 9.84 7.15
CA GLU A 223 -16.05 9.47 8.54
C GLU A 223 -17.38 8.72 8.62
N ARG A 224 -18.45 9.28 8.04
CA ARG A 224 -19.77 8.64 8.03
C ARG A 224 -19.74 7.30 7.30
N PHE A 225 -19.06 7.22 6.16
CA PHE A 225 -18.99 5.99 5.38
C PHE A 225 -18.27 4.87 6.15
N PHE A 226 -17.07 5.15 6.66
CA PHE A 226 -16.29 4.16 7.41
C PHE A 226 -16.94 3.82 8.76
N GLY A 227 -17.54 4.78 9.45
CA GLY A 227 -18.34 4.54 10.65
C GLY A 227 -19.49 3.56 10.39
N ASN A 228 -20.24 3.74 9.30
CA ASN A 228 -21.31 2.81 8.90
C ASN A 228 -20.78 1.41 8.57
N VAL A 229 -19.59 1.30 7.96
CA VAL A 229 -18.97 0.00 7.67
C VAL A 229 -18.58 -0.73 8.96
N ILE A 230 -17.99 -0.02 9.92
CA ILE A 230 -17.62 -0.59 11.23
C ILE A 230 -18.89 -1.05 11.97
N GLU A 231 -19.88 -0.17 12.11
CA GLU A 231 -21.13 -0.47 12.81
C GLU A 231 -21.88 -1.64 12.16
N ASN A 232 -21.88 -1.73 10.83
CA ASN A 232 -22.47 -2.86 10.12
C ASN A 232 -21.74 -4.18 10.41
N GLY A 233 -20.40 -4.17 10.45
CA GLY A 233 -19.60 -5.33 10.84
C GLY A 233 -19.90 -5.79 12.27
N GLU A 234 -19.95 -4.85 13.23
CA GLU A 234 -20.26 -5.15 14.64
C GLU A 234 -21.67 -5.71 14.83
N LYS A 235 -22.68 -5.16 14.15
CA LYS A 235 -24.07 -5.63 14.25
C LYS A 235 -24.28 -7.00 13.60
N SER A 236 -23.63 -7.25 12.46
CA SER A 236 -23.80 -8.51 11.72
C SER A 236 -22.95 -9.64 12.29
N GLY A 237 -21.76 -9.34 12.80
CA GLY A 237 -20.74 -10.33 13.16
C GLY A 237 -20.03 -10.95 11.94
N ASP A 238 -20.32 -10.49 10.72
CA ASP A 238 -19.81 -11.08 9.48
C ASP A 238 -18.34 -10.72 9.20
N TYR A 239 -17.87 -9.59 9.74
CA TYR A 239 -16.51 -9.10 9.54
C TYR A 239 -16.11 -8.09 10.62
N SER A 240 -14.79 -7.95 10.81
CA SER A 240 -14.18 -6.87 11.59
C SER A 240 -13.29 -6.03 10.67
N VAL A 241 -13.32 -4.70 10.81
CA VAL A 241 -12.51 -3.78 10.01
C VAL A 241 -11.21 -3.45 10.74
N HIS A 242 -10.10 -3.50 10.01
CA HIS A 242 -8.79 -3.06 10.49
C HIS A 242 -8.22 -2.06 9.49
N PHE A 243 -8.14 -0.78 9.86
CA PHE A 243 -7.40 0.21 9.07
C PHE A 243 -5.91 -0.04 9.25
N ALA A 244 -5.17 -0.08 8.15
CA ALA A 244 -3.75 -0.42 8.15
C ALA A 244 -3.00 0.46 7.16
N SER A 245 -1.79 0.89 7.54
CA SER A 245 -0.82 1.47 6.61
C SER A 245 -0.34 0.42 5.60
N ALA A 246 0.41 0.86 4.59
CA ALA A 246 1.07 -0.04 3.64
C ALA A 246 2.00 -1.05 4.34
N ARG A 247 2.76 -0.59 5.33
CA ARG A 247 3.69 -1.41 6.12
C ARG A 247 2.95 -2.43 6.97
N GLU A 248 1.90 -2.00 7.67
CA GLU A 248 1.10 -2.87 8.54
C GLU A 248 0.40 -3.96 7.72
N ALA A 249 -0.20 -3.60 6.58
CA ALA A 249 -0.80 -4.56 5.67
C ALA A 249 0.25 -5.56 5.13
N THR A 250 1.45 -5.09 4.80
CA THR A 250 2.55 -5.97 4.36
C THR A 250 3.01 -6.90 5.48
N ASN A 251 3.08 -6.42 6.73
CA ASN A 251 3.40 -7.27 7.87
C ASN A 251 2.35 -8.36 8.10
N MET A 252 1.06 -8.04 7.93
CA MET A 252 -0.02 -9.04 7.95
C MET A 252 0.15 -10.06 6.82
N VAL A 253 0.56 -9.65 5.62
CA VAL A 253 0.88 -10.56 4.52
C VAL A 253 2.05 -11.48 4.86
N PHE A 254 3.16 -10.96 5.40
CA PHE A 254 4.29 -11.79 5.84
C PHE A 254 3.87 -12.78 6.93
N ALA A 255 3.08 -12.33 7.91
CA ALA A 255 2.55 -13.22 8.94
C ALA A 255 1.68 -14.33 8.33
N ALA A 256 0.82 -14.01 7.37
CA ALA A 256 0.01 -15.01 6.66
C ALA A 256 0.87 -16.00 5.87
N ILE A 257 1.89 -15.53 5.15
CA ILE A 257 2.85 -16.40 4.43
C ILE A 257 3.54 -17.36 5.41
N GLU A 258 3.92 -16.90 6.59
CA GLU A 258 4.52 -17.72 7.65
C GLU A 258 3.49 -18.54 8.46
N GLY A 259 2.25 -18.67 7.98
CA GLY A 259 1.25 -19.56 8.54
C GLY A 259 0.59 -19.06 9.82
N LYS A 260 0.79 -17.79 10.19
CA LYS A 260 0.13 -17.18 11.35
C LYS A 260 -1.39 -17.11 11.15
N LYS A 261 -2.11 -17.08 12.28
CA LYS A 261 -3.58 -17.16 12.37
C LYS A 261 -4.11 -16.16 13.39
N GLY A 262 -5.43 -16.02 13.47
CA GLY A 262 -6.12 -15.20 14.46
C GLY A 262 -6.34 -13.77 13.97
N ASN A 263 -6.41 -12.84 14.91
CA ASN A 263 -6.70 -11.44 14.60
C ASN A 263 -5.49 -10.79 13.88
N PRO A 264 -5.66 -10.24 12.66
CA PRO A 264 -4.56 -9.63 11.89
C PRO A 264 -3.93 -8.43 12.60
N ASN A 265 -4.66 -7.75 13.49
CA ASN A 265 -4.18 -6.63 14.30
C ASN A 265 -2.93 -6.97 15.14
N ALA A 266 -2.77 -8.25 15.53
CA ALA A 266 -1.61 -8.71 16.29
C ALA A 266 -0.30 -8.70 15.49
N TYR A 267 -0.38 -8.53 14.17
CA TYR A 267 0.76 -8.61 13.25
C TYR A 267 1.12 -7.27 12.61
N ARG A 268 0.61 -6.13 13.10
CA ARG A 268 0.94 -4.79 12.56
C ARG A 268 2.44 -4.50 12.50
N ASP A 269 3.18 -4.96 13.52
CA ASP A 269 4.62 -4.79 13.64
C ASP A 269 5.36 -6.13 13.49
N TYR A 270 4.99 -7.00 12.54
CA TYR A 270 5.57 -8.35 12.45
C TYR A 270 7.06 -8.38 12.06
N ARG A 271 7.41 -8.09 10.80
CA ARG A 271 8.80 -8.06 10.29
C ARG A 271 9.32 -6.64 10.13
N LEU A 272 8.56 -5.77 9.46
CA LEU A 272 8.90 -4.36 9.28
C LEU A 272 8.64 -3.60 10.58
N LYS A 273 9.70 -3.19 11.29
CA LYS A 273 9.63 -2.40 12.54
C LYS A 273 9.85 -0.93 12.21
N THR A 274 9.01 -0.04 12.72
CA THR A 274 9.20 1.41 12.50
C THR A 274 10.47 1.88 13.22
N ILE A 275 11.26 2.72 12.55
CA ILE A 275 12.48 3.31 13.12
C ILE A 275 12.12 4.08 14.39
N MET A 276 11.04 4.86 14.32
CA MET A 276 10.54 5.66 15.44
C MET A 276 10.25 4.83 16.71
N ASN A 277 9.64 3.63 16.60
CA ASN A 277 9.29 2.84 17.78
C ASN A 277 10.50 2.09 18.35
N VAL A 278 11.41 1.61 17.50
CA VAL A 278 12.63 0.94 17.93
C VAL A 278 13.49 1.90 18.77
N GLU A 279 13.71 3.13 18.28
CA GLU A 279 14.50 4.12 19.01
C GLU A 279 13.85 4.57 20.32
N LYS A 280 12.52 4.78 20.33
CA LYS A 280 11.78 5.09 21.57
C LYS A 280 11.98 4.00 22.62
N LYS A 281 11.95 2.72 22.22
CA LYS A 281 12.18 1.59 23.11
C LYS A 281 13.61 1.55 23.64
N GLU A 282 14.61 1.72 22.77
CA GLU A 282 16.02 1.76 23.19
C GLU A 282 16.31 2.90 24.17
N LEU A 283 15.71 4.07 23.94
CA LEU A 283 15.85 5.21 24.84
C LEU A 283 15.24 4.92 26.21
N SER A 284 14.03 4.35 26.23
CA SER A 284 13.35 3.90 27.47
C SER A 284 14.18 2.87 28.23
N ASP A 285 14.72 1.86 27.54
CA ASP A 285 15.55 0.81 28.15
C ASP A 285 16.86 1.38 28.71
N LYS A 286 17.50 2.33 28.02
CA LYS A 286 18.70 3.05 28.52
C LYS A 286 18.39 3.86 29.78
N ILE A 287 17.26 4.56 29.84
CA ILE A 287 16.83 5.32 31.02
C ILE A 287 16.56 4.38 32.20
N ASN A 288 15.86 3.27 31.97
CA ASN A 288 15.56 2.30 33.02
C ASN A 288 16.82 1.62 33.56
N LYS A 289 17.77 1.24 32.70
CA LYS A 289 19.07 0.71 33.16
C LYS A 289 19.84 1.70 34.04
N ARG A 290 19.83 3.00 33.71
CA ARG A 290 20.45 4.03 34.55
C ARG A 290 19.78 4.19 35.91
N LYS A 291 18.46 4.02 36.01
CA LYS A 291 17.73 4.09 37.29
C LYS A 291 17.95 2.89 38.21
N VAL A 292 18.36 1.74 37.69
CA VAL A 292 18.66 0.52 38.48
C VAL A 292 20.10 0.53 39.02
N LEU A 293 20.97 1.36 38.44
CA LEU A 293 22.38 1.52 38.82
C LEU A 293 22.63 2.66 39.83
N VAL A 294 21.57 3.33 40.31
CA VAL A 294 21.58 4.40 41.33
C VAL A 294 20.76 3.92 42.51
#